data_AF-G7WAS0-F1
#
_entry.id   AF-G7WAS0-F1
#
_cell.length_a   1.000
_cell.length_b   1.000
_cell.length_c   1.000
_cell.angle_alpha   90.00
_cell.angle_beta   90.00
_cell.angle_gamma   90.00
#
_symmetry.space_group_name_H-M   'P 1'
#
loop_
_entity.id
_entity.type
_entity.pdbx_description
1 polymer ?
#
loop_
_entity_poly.entity_id
_entity_poly.type
_entity_poly.pdbx_seq_one_letter_code
_entity_poly.pdbx_strand_id
1 'polypeptide(L)' 'MINNDYEHVQEWIAYRIQKLDQIEVKLMKMKQLAEFARDYKLSDKQIESINAKILNFQKEIIALDDQSKTFWSNAH' A
#
# COMPACT_ATOMS: atom_id res chain seq x y z
N MET A 1 5.55 33.23 -12.00
CA MET A 1 4.57 32.13 -12.05
C MET A 1 5.21 30.74 -12.14
N ILE A 2 6.50 30.59 -12.47
CA ILE A 2 7.16 29.29 -12.60
C ILE A 2 7.49 28.62 -11.25
N ASN A 3 7.73 29.39 -10.17
CA ASN A 3 8.17 28.83 -8.88
C ASN A 3 7.09 28.07 -8.09
N ASN A 4 5.80 28.36 -8.29
CA ASN A 4 4.72 27.74 -7.51
C ASN A 4 4.49 26.27 -7.90
N ASP A 5 4.60 25.94 -9.20
CA ASP A 5 4.34 24.59 -9.70
C ASP A 5 5.43 23.60 -9.23
N TYR A 6 6.68 24.06 -9.10
CA TYR A 6 7.77 23.22 -8.60
C TYR A 6 7.61 22.83 -7.13
N GLU A 7 7.12 23.74 -6.28
CA GLU A 7 6.87 23.45 -4.86
C GLU A 7 5.75 22.41 -4.71
N HIS A 8 4.65 22.56 -5.45
CA HIS A 8 3.55 21.58 -5.45
C HIS A 8 3.97 20.19 -5.97
N VAL A 9 4.83 20.13 -6.98
CA VAL A 9 5.39 18.85 -7.47
C VAL A 9 6.27 18.20 -6.42
N GLN A 10 7.10 18.97 -5.70
CA GLN A 10 7.95 18.43 -4.62
C GLN A 10 7.11 17.89 -3.46
N GLU A 11 6.08 18.62 -3.03
CA GLU A 11 5.15 18.17 -2.00
C GLU A 11 4.43 16.88 -2.39
N TRP A 12 3.96 16.78 -3.64
CA TRP A 12 3.36 15.56 -4.14
C TRP A 12 4.34 14.38 -4.17
N ILE A 13 5.57 14.58 -4.64
CA ILE A 13 6.60 13.52 -4.67
C ILE A 13 6.88 13.03 -3.25
N ALA A 14 7.06 13.93 -2.29
CA ALA A 14 7.29 13.58 -0.89
C ALA A 14 6.12 12.78 -0.32
N TYR A 15 4.89 13.23 -0.58
CA TYR A 15 3.68 12.51 -0.19
C TYR A 15 3.59 11.12 -0.82
N ARG A 16 3.89 11.00 -2.12
CA ARG A 16 3.86 9.73 -2.85
C ARG A 16 4.90 8.74 -2.33
N ILE A 17 6.12 9.20 -2.03
CA ILE A 17 7.16 8.36 -1.41
C ILE A 17 6.65 7.81 -0.07
N GLN A 18 6.09 8.66 0.80
CA GLN A 18 5.56 8.22 2.08
C GLN A 18 4.45 7.15 1.94
N LYS A 19 3.59 7.27 0.92
CA LYS A 19 2.55 6.26 0.64
C LYS A 19 3.13 4.97 0.08
N LEU A 20 4.17 5.04 -0.75
CA LEU A 20 4.89 3.87 -1.26
C LEU A 20 5.56 3.09 -0.13
N ASP A 21 6.18 3.76 0.84
CA ASP A 21 6.75 3.11 2.03
C ASP A 21 5.67 2.33 2.82
N GLN A 22 4.48 2.91 2.96
CA GLN A 22 3.35 2.26 3.62
C GLN A 22 2.80 1.06 2.85
N ILE A 23 2.85 1.11 1.52
CA ILE A 23 2.48 0.00 0.63
C ILE A 23 3.51 -1.12 0.76
N GLU A 24 4.80 -0.80 0.73
CA GLU A 24 5.89 -1.78 0.87
C GLU A 24 5.76 -2.57 2.17
N VAL A 25 5.54 -1.89 3.30
CA VAL A 25 5.32 -2.56 4.59
C VAL A 25 4.16 -3.55 4.54
N LYS A 26 3.07 -3.22 3.83
CA LYS A 26 1.92 -4.13 3.70
C LYS A 26 2.23 -5.31 2.78
N LEU A 27 2.94 -5.08 1.67
CA LEU A 27 3.40 -6.14 0.77
C LEU A 27 4.33 -7.11 1.49
N MET A 28 5.26 -6.62 2.32
CA MET A 28 6.12 -7.46 3.15
C MET A 28 5.30 -8.34 4.12
N LYS A 29 4.27 -7.77 4.77
CA LYS A 29 3.37 -8.55 5.63
C LYS A 29 2.58 -9.61 4.86
N MET A 30 2.09 -9.30 3.66
CA MET A 30 1.43 -10.28 2.79
C MET A 30 2.38 -11.42 2.41
N LYS A 31 3.63 -11.11 2.07
CA LYS A 31 4.67 -12.11 1.79
C LYS A 31 4.92 -13.01 2.99
N GLN A 32 5.10 -12.43 4.19
CA GLN A 32 5.31 -13.20 5.42
C GLN A 32 4.13 -14.13 5.73
N LEU A 33 2.90 -13.67 5.51
CA LEU A 33 1.70 -14.50 5.68
C LEU A 33 1.65 -15.66 4.67
N ALA A 34 2.03 -15.42 3.42
CA ALA A 34 2.08 -16.46 2.38
C ALA A 34 3.19 -17.48 2.66
N GLU A 35 4.37 -17.03 3.11
CA GLU A 35 5.47 -17.90 3.53
C GLU A 35 5.05 -18.76 4.73
N PHE A 36 4.40 -18.16 5.74
CA PHE A 36 3.87 -18.91 6.87
C PHE A 36 2.81 -19.95 6.45
N ALA A 37 1.92 -19.61 5.52
CA ALA A 37 0.92 -20.56 5.01
C ALA A 37 1.54 -21.70 4.20
N ARG A 38 2.66 -21.46 3.51
CA ARG A 38 3.40 -22.46 2.73
C ARG A 38 4.20 -23.41 3.65
N ASP A 39 4.87 -22.86 4.66
CA ASP A 39 5.88 -23.58 5.42
C ASP A 39 5.29 -24.37 6.61
N TYR A 40 4.06 -24.08 7.01
CA TYR A 40 3.39 -24.73 8.14
C TYR A 40 2.12 -25.48 7.71
N LYS A 41 1.85 -26.61 8.36
CA LYS A 41 0.59 -27.32 8.20
C LYS A 41 -0.53 -26.56 8.93
N LEU A 42 -1.34 -25.85 8.18
CA LEU A 42 -2.46 -25.08 8.71
C LEU A 42 -3.78 -25.82 8.55
N SER A 43 -4.69 -25.59 9.49
CA SER A 43 -6.10 -25.95 9.33
C SER A 43 -6.80 -24.99 8.37
N ASP A 44 -7.92 -25.42 7.80
CA ASP A 44 -8.72 -24.60 6.89
C ASP A 44 -9.11 -23.25 7.51
N LYS A 45 -9.49 -23.24 8.80
CA LYS A 45 -9.79 -22.00 9.53
C LYS A 45 -8.61 -21.03 9.62
N GLN A 46 -7.39 -21.56 9.76
CA GLN A 46 -6.18 -20.73 9.78
C GLN A 46 -5.87 -20.19 8.38
N ILE A 47 -6.07 -20.99 7.33
CA ILE A 47 -5.92 -20.57 5.94
C ILE A 47 -6.93 -19.46 5.61
N GLU A 48 -8.20 -19.62 5.97
CA GLU A 48 -9.23 -18.59 5.81
C GLU A 48 -8.87 -17.29 6.52
N SER A 49 -8.37 -17.37 7.76
CA SER A 49 -7.92 -16.20 8.51
C SER A 49 -6.76 -15.48 7.82
N ILE A 50 -5.78 -16.21 7.28
CA ILE A 50 -4.67 -15.64 6.53
C ILE A 50 -5.16 -14.97 5.25
N ASN A 51 -6.03 -15.64 4.49
CA ASN A 51 -6.61 -15.10 3.26
C ASN A 51 -7.39 -13.82 3.52
N ALA A 52 -8.16 -13.76 4.61
CA ALA A 52 -8.87 -12.54 5.01
C ALA A 52 -7.90 -11.38 5.30
N LYS A 53 -6.77 -11.63 5.96
CA LYS A 53 -5.73 -10.61 6.22
C LYS A 53 -5.05 -10.14 4.94
N ILE A 54 -4.70 -11.07 4.03
CA ILE A 54 -4.10 -10.75 2.73
C ILE A 54 -5.06 -9.88 1.91
N LEU A 55 -6.34 -10.24 1.85
CA LEU A 55 -7.37 -9.46 1.15
C LEU A 55 -7.53 -8.07 1.74
N ASN A 56 -7.48 -7.94 3.08
CA ASN A 56 -7.54 -6.64 3.73
C ASN A 56 -6.33 -5.76 3.36
N PHE A 57 -5.11 -6.31 3.39
CA PHE A 57 -3.93 -5.56 2.94
C PHE A 57 -4.03 -5.14 1.48
N GLN A 58 -4.54 -6.00 0.60
CA GLN A 58 -4.75 -5.65 -0.81
C GLN A 58 -5.67 -4.43 -0.97
N LYS A 59 -6.80 -4.39 -0.24
CA LYS A 59 -7.72 -3.25 -0.26
C LYS A 59 -7.04 -1.97 0.23
N GLU A 60 -6.29 -2.05 1.33
CA GLU A 60 -5.54 -0.90 1.86
C GLU A 60 -4.46 -0.40 0.89
N ILE A 61 -3.75 -1.30 0.22
CA ILE A 61 -2.74 -0.94 -0.79
C ILE A 61 -3.38 -0.18 -1.95
N ILE A 62 -4.48 -0.71 -2.50
CA ILE A 62 -5.21 -0.05 -3.60
C ILE A 62 -5.66 1.35 -3.17
N ALA A 63 -6.24 1.49 -1.98
CA ALA A 63 -6.68 2.78 -1.47
C ALA A 63 -5.52 3.77 -1.29
N LEU A 64 -4.37 3.34 -0.76
CA LEU A 64 -3.19 4.20 -0.60
C LEU A 64 -2.61 4.62 -1.97
N ASP A 65 -2.59 3.69 -2.92
CA ASP A 65 -2.10 3.95 -4.26
C ASP A 65 -2.97 4.98 -4.98
N ASP A 66 -4.29 4.78 -4.97
CA ASP A 66 -5.26 5.69 -5.56
C ASP A 66 -5.21 7.08 -4.92
N GLN A 67 -5.26 7.16 -3.58
CA GLN A 67 -5.19 8.43 -2.85
C GLN A 67 -3.92 9.24 -3.19
N SER A 68 -2.79 8.56 -3.34
CA SER A 68 -1.52 9.23 -3.64
C SER A 68 -1.41 9.76 -5.08
N LYS A 69 -2.16 9.16 -6.02
CA LYS A 69 -2.26 9.61 -7.40
C LYS A 69 -3.25 10.76 -7.51
N THR A 70 -4.41 10.67 -6.85
CA THR A 70 -5.46 11.70 -6.88
C THR A 70 -5.04 13.00 -6.19
N PHE A 71 -4.18 12.94 -5.16
CA PHE A 71 -3.66 14.16 -4.52
C PHE A 71 -3.06 15.15 -5.54
N TRP A 72 -2.36 14.64 -6.55
CA TRP A 72 -1.81 15.48 -7.62
C TRP A 72 -2.91 16.03 -8.55
N SER A 73 -3.87 15.20 -8.92
CA SER A 73 -4.99 15.60 -9.81
C SER A 73 -5.94 16.64 -9.23
N ASN A 74 -6.00 16.79 -7.90
CA ASN A 74 -6.82 17.81 -7.24
C ASN A 74 -6.04 19.09 -6.87
N ALA A 75 -4.71 19.07 -7.01
CA ALA A 75 -3.84 20.22 -6.71
C ALA A 75 -3.57 21.09 -7.95
N HIS A 76 -4.05 20.68 -9.13
CA HIS A 76 -3.99 21.36 -10.43
C HIS A 76 -5.36 21.25 -11.13
#